data_AF-A0AAV7XY62-F1
#
_entry.id   AF-A0AAV7XY62-F1
#
_cell.length_a   1.000
_cell.length_b   1.000
_cell.length_c   1.000
_cell.angle_alpha   90.00
_cell.angle_beta   90.00
_cell.angle_gamma   90.00
#
_symmetry.space_group_name_H-M   'P 1'
#
loop_
_entity.id
_entity.type
_entity.pdbx_description
1 polymer ?
#
loop_
_entity_poly.entity_id
_entity_poly.type
_entity_poly.pdbx_seq_one_letter_code
_entity_poly.pdbx_strand_id
1 'polypeptide(L)'
;MTISGARVREGGRISLQDIAKSCEVQCDTPGKKKLVQCAQTFRQKALYFKRKLILARRRGIQLSKLASARFVDMVDELAVSPMAKQILNGELANFKKKPNGRTWLLKDKLFCLAILKRSVKAYRFLRSYLTLPSESSLHILLQKVFLNVGVSKTLLSLLKTKVLKMISADKYCCVSFDEIYLRANLCYNSHFNVVEGFEDYGHRGRTNRIADHALVFMCQGLHSKWTFPVAYFFVSQTCPAPMLKLLISDVIKSLCSIGLNVCGTISDQGPNNRGAISELRREGGDDILYFVNGKSYVHVWDMPHILKNVRNNLMSSDLCLGNGTVAKWC
;
A
#
# COMPACT_ATOMS: atom_id res chain seq x y z
N MET A 1 6.79 53.70 -54.35
CA MET A 1 7.16 52.92 -55.55
C MET A 1 6.95 51.46 -55.24
N THR A 2 6.02 50.87 -55.99
CA THR A 2 5.55 49.49 -55.95
C THR A 2 6.57 48.51 -56.51
N ILE A 3 6.33 47.20 -56.29
CA ILE A 3 6.95 45.97 -56.83
C ILE A 3 7.66 45.19 -55.72
N SER A 4 7.40 43.92 -55.43
CA SER A 4 6.25 43.02 -55.65
C SER A 4 6.47 41.86 -54.69
N GLY A 5 5.38 41.35 -54.09
CA GLY A 5 5.43 40.20 -53.22
C GLY A 5 5.62 38.92 -54.04
N ALA A 6 6.77 38.26 -53.93
CA ALA A 6 6.93 36.89 -54.37
C ALA A 6 6.92 35.96 -53.15
N ARG A 7 5.71 35.52 -52.75
CA ARG A 7 5.56 34.29 -51.96
C ARG A 7 6.16 33.14 -52.79
N VAL A 8 7.31 32.63 -52.39
CA VAL A 8 7.82 31.35 -52.92
C VAL A 8 6.80 30.28 -52.52
N ARG A 9 6.02 29.81 -53.50
CA ARG A 9 5.13 28.64 -53.33
C ARG A 9 6.01 27.41 -53.11
N GLU A 10 6.25 27.03 -51.86
CA GLU A 10 6.76 25.70 -51.50
C GLU A 10 5.69 24.64 -51.76
N GLY A 11 5.48 24.31 -53.04
CA GLY A 11 4.50 23.33 -53.48
C GLY A 11 4.72 22.81 -54.90
N GLY A 12 5.87 23.11 -55.52
CA GLY A 12 6.23 22.55 -56.83
C GLY A 12 6.78 21.13 -56.68
N ARG A 13 6.23 20.17 -57.44
CA ARG A 13 6.91 18.91 -57.73
C ARG A 13 8.23 19.25 -58.42
N ILE A 14 9.34 19.05 -57.73
CA ILE A 14 10.68 19.12 -58.32
C ILE A 14 10.77 17.98 -59.35
N SER A 15 11.02 18.32 -60.61
CA SER A 15 11.06 17.35 -61.70
C SER A 15 12.34 16.51 -61.60
N LEU A 16 12.35 15.33 -62.25
CA LEU A 16 13.55 14.48 -62.36
C LEU A 16 14.74 15.23 -62.98
N GLN A 17 14.47 16.21 -63.84
CA GLN A 17 15.48 17.05 -64.49
C GLN A 17 16.12 18.05 -63.52
N ASP A 18 15.38 18.53 -62.51
CA ASP A 18 15.89 19.49 -61.53
C ASP A 18 16.83 18.84 -60.51
N ILE A 19 16.61 17.56 -60.20
CA ILE A 19 17.49 16.74 -59.35
C ILE A 19 18.73 16.28 -60.14
N ALA A 20 18.57 15.95 -61.42
CA ALA A 20 19.66 15.60 -62.31
C ALA A 20 20.56 16.81 -62.69
N LYS A 21 20.06 18.04 -62.56
CA LYS A 21 20.88 19.26 -62.75
C LYS A 21 21.75 19.61 -61.54
N SER A 22 21.37 19.26 -60.31
CA SER A 22 22.21 19.50 -59.12
C SER A 22 23.30 18.45 -58.93
N CYS A 23 23.16 17.29 -59.57
CA CYS A 23 24.12 16.20 -59.57
C CYS A 23 24.26 15.75 -61.01
N GLU A 24 25.30 16.19 -61.72
CA GLU A 24 25.58 15.93 -63.15
C GLU A 24 25.47 14.44 -63.57
N VAL A 25 24.25 13.90 -63.71
CA VAL A 25 24.04 12.48 -63.99
C VAL A 25 22.86 12.30 -64.95
N GLN A 26 23.17 11.97 -66.21
CA GLN A 26 22.20 11.55 -67.22
C GLN A 26 21.49 10.24 -66.82
N CYS A 27 20.17 10.21 -67.03
CA CYS A 27 19.24 9.24 -66.45
C CYS A 27 18.75 8.17 -67.45
N ASP A 28 19.50 7.08 -67.64
CA ASP A 28 19.09 6.03 -68.61
C ASP A 28 19.15 4.56 -68.13
N THR A 29 19.11 4.28 -66.81
CA THR A 29 19.03 2.87 -66.33
C THR A 29 18.02 2.61 -65.18
N PRO A 30 17.36 1.43 -65.12
CA PRO A 30 16.30 1.11 -64.15
C PRO A 30 16.73 1.19 -62.67
N GLY A 31 17.99 0.88 -62.37
CA GLY A 31 18.56 0.98 -61.01
C GLY A 31 18.65 2.40 -60.48
N LYS A 32 18.89 3.40 -61.35
CA LYS A 32 19.00 4.81 -60.97
C LYS A 32 17.64 5.44 -60.68
N LYS A 33 16.55 4.98 -61.33
CA LYS A 33 15.17 5.41 -61.00
C LYS A 33 14.75 5.02 -59.58
N LYS A 34 15.11 3.81 -59.13
CA LYS A 34 14.88 3.37 -57.74
C LYS A 34 15.64 4.23 -56.73
N LEU A 35 16.88 4.63 -57.06
CA LEU A 35 17.70 5.49 -56.20
C LEU A 35 17.05 6.87 -56.00
N VAL A 36 16.54 7.47 -57.08
CA VAL A 36 15.86 8.78 -57.00
C VAL A 36 14.55 8.69 -56.22
N GLN A 37 13.75 7.63 -56.41
CA GLN A 37 12.55 7.40 -55.60
C GLN A 37 12.89 7.23 -54.11
N CYS A 38 13.97 6.52 -53.79
CA CYS A 38 14.45 6.36 -52.43
C CYS A 38 14.88 7.71 -51.82
N ALA A 39 15.63 8.53 -52.57
CA ALA A 39 16.03 9.86 -52.15
C ALA A 39 14.84 10.81 -51.91
N GLN A 40 13.81 10.76 -52.78
CA GLN A 40 12.57 11.52 -52.60
C GLN A 40 11.82 11.09 -51.32
N THR A 41 11.77 9.78 -51.05
CA THR A 41 11.13 9.23 -49.85
C THR A 41 11.87 9.68 -48.58
N PHE A 42 13.20 9.64 -48.58
CA PHE A 42 14.00 10.12 -47.46
C PHE A 42 13.86 11.63 -47.24
N ARG A 43 13.79 12.42 -48.31
CA ARG A 43 13.57 13.87 -48.23
C ARG A 43 12.20 14.20 -47.63
N GLN A 44 11.15 13.49 -48.03
CA GLN A 44 9.82 13.66 -47.45
C GLN A 44 9.80 13.28 -45.95
N LYS A 45 10.46 12.19 -45.57
CA LYS A 45 10.64 11.82 -44.16
C LYS A 45 11.41 12.88 -43.38
N ALA A 46 12.50 13.43 -43.93
CA ALA A 46 13.28 14.49 -43.30
C ALA A 46 12.45 15.77 -43.09
N LEU A 47 11.63 16.18 -44.08
CA LEU A 47 10.72 17.31 -43.96
C LEU A 47 9.64 17.08 -42.90
N TYR A 48 9.08 15.87 -42.84
CA TYR A 48 8.14 15.47 -41.79
C TYR A 48 8.79 15.55 -40.39
N PHE A 49 10.00 15.00 -40.22
CA PHE A 49 10.72 15.07 -38.95
C PHE A 49 11.09 16.51 -38.56
N LYS A 50 11.48 17.36 -39.52
CA LYS A 50 11.77 18.78 -39.30
C LYS A 50 10.55 19.54 -38.81
N ARG A 51 9.37 19.31 -39.41
CA ARG A 51 8.09 19.90 -38.94
C ARG A 51 7.75 19.45 -37.52
N LYS A 52 7.90 18.16 -37.22
CA LYS A 52 7.65 17.59 -35.88
C LYS A 52 8.61 18.15 -34.83
N LEU A 53 9.88 18.36 -35.20
CA LEU A 53 10.91 18.98 -34.34
C LEU A 53 10.59 20.45 -34.05
N ILE A 54 10.14 21.22 -35.06
CA ILE A 54 9.75 22.63 -34.86
C ILE A 54 8.54 22.73 -33.92
N LEU A 55 7.54 21.87 -34.09
CA LEU A 55 6.38 21.79 -33.19
C LEU A 55 6.79 21.42 -31.76
N ALA A 56 7.68 20.42 -31.60
CA ALA A 56 8.20 20.03 -30.29
C ALA A 56 9.02 21.15 -29.63
N ARG A 57 9.85 21.88 -30.40
CA ARG A 57 10.60 23.05 -29.91
C ARG A 57 9.67 24.20 -29.51
N ARG A 58 8.62 24.50 -30.29
CA ARG A 58 7.63 25.53 -29.95
C ARG A 58 6.88 25.19 -28.67
N ARG A 59 6.44 23.94 -28.50
CA ARG A 59 5.86 23.45 -27.24
C ARG A 59 6.86 23.59 -26.09
N GLY A 60 8.12 23.18 -26.29
CA GLY A 60 9.19 23.32 -25.31
C GLY A 60 9.46 24.77 -24.87
N ILE A 61 9.41 25.74 -25.79
CA ILE A 61 9.64 27.17 -25.52
C ILE A 61 8.45 27.81 -24.80
N GLN A 62 7.20 27.48 -25.17
CA GLN A 62 6.04 27.97 -24.40
C GLN A 62 6.03 27.38 -22.98
N LEU A 63 6.36 26.10 -22.83
CA LEU A 63 6.51 25.44 -21.53
C LEU A 63 7.72 25.96 -20.74
N SER A 64 8.79 26.45 -21.39
CA SER A 64 9.93 27.09 -20.70
C SER A 64 9.57 28.44 -20.12
N LYS A 65 8.73 29.22 -20.79
CA LYS A 65 8.16 30.45 -20.24
C LYS A 65 7.22 30.18 -19.05
N LEU A 66 6.41 29.13 -19.14
CA LEU A 66 5.51 28.68 -18.06
C LEU A 66 6.22 28.05 -16.85
N ALA A 67 7.51 27.72 -16.94
CA ALA A 67 8.27 27.16 -15.82
C ALA A 67 9.26 28.17 -15.20
N SER A 68 9.13 29.45 -15.54
CA SER A 68 9.84 30.51 -14.84
C SER A 68 9.23 30.69 -13.44
N ALA A 69 10.03 31.15 -12.47
CA ALA A 69 9.64 31.27 -11.05
C ALA A 69 8.25 31.93 -10.85
N ARG A 70 7.90 32.90 -11.70
CA ARG A 70 6.60 33.59 -11.73
C ARG A 70 5.36 32.68 -11.80
N PHE A 71 5.47 31.49 -12.39
CA PHE A 71 4.32 30.59 -12.52
C PHE A 71 4.10 29.74 -11.26
N VAL A 72 5.17 29.45 -10.50
CA VAL A 72 5.06 28.76 -9.20
C VAL A 72 4.37 29.68 -8.20
N ASP A 73 4.76 30.96 -8.19
CA ASP A 73 4.11 32.00 -7.37
C ASP A 73 2.60 32.11 -7.70
N MET A 74 2.25 32.05 -8.99
CA MET A 74 0.85 32.05 -9.43
C MET A 74 0.07 30.79 -9.02
N VAL A 75 0.71 29.62 -8.91
CA VAL A 75 0.06 28.41 -8.37
C VAL A 75 -0.29 28.58 -6.90
N ASP A 76 0.57 29.28 -6.15
CA ASP A 76 0.31 29.59 -4.75
C ASP A 76 -0.84 30.62 -4.58
N GLU A 77 -1.07 31.47 -5.57
CA GLU A 77 -2.22 32.39 -5.63
C GLU A 77 -3.54 31.72 -6.06
N LEU A 78 -3.51 30.51 -6.66
CA LEU A 78 -4.74 29.81 -7.07
C LEU A 78 -5.62 29.47 -5.85
N ALA A 79 -6.92 29.72 -5.94
CA ALA A 79 -7.91 29.30 -4.94
C ALA A 79 -8.26 27.80 -5.07
N VAL A 80 -7.24 26.93 -5.03
CA VAL A 80 -7.39 25.47 -5.07
C VAL A 80 -6.90 24.83 -3.78
N SER A 81 -7.31 23.57 -3.54
CA SER A 81 -6.90 22.85 -2.34
C SER A 81 -5.37 22.77 -2.20
N PRO A 82 -4.82 22.76 -0.97
CA PRO A 82 -3.37 22.66 -0.75
C PRO A 82 -2.74 21.43 -1.44
N MET A 83 -3.49 20.31 -1.49
CA MET A 83 -3.04 19.10 -2.17
C MET A 83 -2.95 19.29 -3.69
N ALA A 84 -3.93 19.97 -4.30
CA ALA A 84 -3.90 20.26 -5.73
C ALA A 84 -2.71 21.16 -6.09
N LYS A 85 -2.42 22.19 -5.27
CA LYS A 85 -1.20 23.01 -5.44
C LYS A 85 0.06 22.17 -5.39
N GLN A 86 0.15 21.27 -4.42
CA GLN A 86 1.31 20.40 -4.24
C GLN A 86 1.52 19.48 -5.45
N ILE A 87 0.46 18.89 -6.01
CA ILE A 87 0.52 18.08 -7.22
C ILE A 87 0.99 18.92 -8.42
N LEU A 88 0.40 20.10 -8.62
CA LEU A 88 0.77 21.00 -9.71
C LEU A 88 2.24 21.42 -9.63
N ASN A 89 2.72 21.78 -8.44
CA ASN A 89 4.13 22.11 -8.21
C ASN A 89 5.04 20.90 -8.50
N GLY A 90 4.64 19.70 -8.08
CA GLY A 90 5.35 18.46 -8.38
C GLY A 90 5.42 18.15 -9.89
N GLU A 91 4.32 18.37 -10.62
CA GLU A 91 4.24 18.25 -12.07
C GLU A 91 5.17 19.26 -12.75
N LEU A 92 5.05 20.55 -12.43
CA LEU A 92 5.85 21.61 -13.03
C LEU A 92 7.35 21.39 -12.82
N ALA A 93 7.75 20.95 -11.62
CA ALA A 93 9.15 20.68 -11.29
C ALA A 93 9.74 19.47 -12.01
N ASN A 94 8.92 18.44 -12.30
CA ASN A 94 9.40 17.15 -12.80
C ASN A 94 9.05 16.85 -14.26
N PHE A 95 8.10 17.56 -14.84
CA PHE A 95 7.58 17.31 -16.20
C PHE A 95 8.69 17.33 -17.25
N LYS A 96 9.61 18.31 -17.17
CA LYS A 96 10.73 18.45 -18.11
C LYS A 96 11.92 17.55 -17.80
N LYS A 97 11.98 17.00 -16.60
CA LYS A 97 13.09 16.16 -16.18
C LYS A 97 12.89 14.75 -16.73
N LYS A 98 13.99 14.13 -17.19
CA LYS A 98 14.00 12.71 -17.54
C LYS A 98 13.57 11.89 -16.31
N PRO A 99 12.93 10.71 -16.48
CA PRO A 99 12.42 9.91 -15.36
C PRO A 99 13.42 9.71 -14.21
N ASN A 100 14.69 9.45 -14.53
CA ASN A 100 15.74 9.20 -13.53
C ASN A 100 16.25 10.48 -12.83
N GLY A 101 15.99 11.65 -13.39
CA GLY A 101 16.37 12.95 -12.81
C GLY A 101 15.25 13.62 -12.00
N ARG A 102 14.09 12.97 -11.85
CA ARG A 102 12.95 13.50 -11.12
C ARG A 102 13.17 13.39 -9.62
N THR A 103 12.83 14.45 -8.90
CA THR A 103 12.97 14.56 -7.44
C THR A 103 11.61 14.79 -6.83
N TRP A 104 11.27 14.01 -5.80
CA TRP A 104 9.94 13.99 -5.19
C TRP A 104 10.04 14.33 -3.71
N LEU A 105 9.19 15.22 -3.22
CA LEU A 105 9.07 15.47 -1.80
C LEU A 105 8.43 14.27 -1.09
N LEU A 106 8.68 14.12 0.21
CA LEU A 106 8.07 13.05 1.00
C LEU A 106 6.54 13.13 0.97
N LYS A 107 5.97 14.35 1.07
CA LYS A 107 4.52 14.55 1.00
C LYS A 107 3.94 14.08 -0.33
N ASP A 108 4.63 14.30 -1.46
CA ASP A 108 4.20 13.83 -2.79
C ASP A 108 4.19 12.30 -2.84
N LYS A 109 5.27 11.69 -2.33
CA LYS A 109 5.39 10.22 -2.27
C LYS A 109 4.30 9.62 -1.39
N LEU A 110 4.00 10.22 -0.24
CA LEU A 110 2.94 9.74 0.66
C LEU A 110 1.55 9.84 0.02
N PHE A 111 1.26 10.94 -0.68
CA PHE A 111 0.00 11.09 -1.40
C PHE A 111 -0.13 10.06 -2.54
N CYS A 112 0.92 9.90 -3.36
CA CYS A 112 0.96 8.91 -4.42
C CYS A 112 0.87 7.47 -3.87
N LEU A 113 1.51 7.20 -2.74
CA LEU A 113 1.41 5.93 -2.03
C LEU A 113 -0.02 5.67 -1.54
N ALA A 114 -0.74 6.69 -1.05
CA ALA A 114 -2.13 6.55 -0.65
C ALA A 114 -3.03 6.16 -1.84
N ILE A 115 -2.81 6.75 -3.02
CA ILE A 115 -3.52 6.35 -4.25
C ILE A 115 -3.16 4.91 -4.63
N LEU A 116 -1.87 4.57 -4.66
CA LEU A 116 -1.38 3.23 -4.99
C LEU A 116 -1.99 2.16 -4.09
N LYS A 117 -2.09 2.43 -2.78
CA LYS A 117 -2.67 1.51 -1.79
C LYS A 117 -4.19 1.35 -1.91
N ARG A 118 -4.90 2.35 -2.43
CA ARG A 118 -6.33 2.24 -2.74
C ARG A 118 -6.58 1.47 -4.04
N SER A 119 -5.79 1.75 -5.07
CA SER A 119 -5.89 1.03 -6.35
C SER A 119 -4.62 1.16 -7.18
N VAL A 120 -3.93 0.04 -7.37
CA VAL A 120 -2.75 -0.05 -8.24
C VAL A 120 -3.12 0.27 -9.70
N LYS A 121 -4.29 -0.20 -10.16
CA LYS A 121 -4.77 0.07 -11.52
C LYS A 121 -5.03 1.56 -11.74
N ALA A 122 -5.69 2.22 -10.80
CA ALA A 122 -5.93 3.67 -10.87
C ALA A 122 -4.62 4.45 -10.84
N TYR A 123 -3.67 4.05 -10.00
CA TYR A 123 -2.35 4.69 -9.96
C TYR A 123 -1.58 4.56 -11.27
N ARG A 124 -1.56 3.36 -11.88
CA ARG A 124 -0.94 3.12 -13.19
C ARG A 124 -1.59 3.93 -14.30
N PHE A 125 -2.92 4.03 -14.29
CA PHE A 125 -3.67 4.89 -15.20
C PHE A 125 -3.31 6.36 -15.02
N LEU A 126 -3.31 6.88 -13.80
CA LEU A 126 -2.92 8.28 -13.55
C LEU A 126 -1.48 8.56 -14.00
N ARG A 127 -0.56 7.62 -13.76
CA ARG A 127 0.84 7.72 -14.15
C ARG A 127 1.07 7.74 -15.66
N SER A 128 0.11 7.30 -16.49
CA SER A 128 0.24 7.47 -17.96
C SER A 128 -0.03 8.89 -18.44
N TYR A 129 -0.74 9.70 -17.64
CA TYR A 129 -1.08 11.09 -17.98
C TYR A 129 -0.34 12.12 -17.13
N LEU A 130 0.03 11.76 -15.90
CA LEU A 130 0.66 12.62 -14.91
C LEU A 130 2.10 12.17 -14.63
N THR A 131 2.95 13.14 -14.31
CA THR A 131 4.31 12.93 -13.83
C THR A 131 4.26 12.50 -12.37
N LEU A 132 4.16 11.19 -12.14
CA LEU A 132 4.13 10.61 -10.78
C LEU A 132 5.40 9.80 -10.46
N PRO A 133 5.71 9.58 -9.16
CA PRO A 133 6.74 8.64 -8.74
C PRO A 133 6.61 7.26 -9.39
N SER A 134 7.70 6.49 -9.40
CA SER A 134 7.62 5.08 -9.81
C SER A 134 7.07 4.23 -8.66
N GLU A 135 6.40 3.11 -8.98
CA GLU A 135 5.99 2.11 -7.99
C GLU A 135 7.19 1.68 -7.13
N SER A 136 8.34 1.42 -7.76
CA SER A 136 9.58 1.06 -7.06
C SER A 136 10.01 2.14 -6.04
N SER A 137 9.94 3.42 -6.39
CA SER A 137 10.25 4.51 -5.47
C SER A 137 9.30 4.56 -4.27
N LEU A 138 8.04 4.18 -4.45
CA LEU A 138 7.04 4.10 -3.38
C LEU A 138 7.24 2.83 -2.53
N HIS A 139 7.63 1.71 -3.13
CA HIS A 139 7.97 0.49 -2.40
C HIS A 139 9.23 0.66 -1.54
N ILE A 140 10.26 1.35 -2.03
CA ILE A 140 11.44 1.72 -1.23
C ILE A 140 11.04 2.56 -0.02
N LEU A 141 10.04 3.44 -0.15
CA LEU A 141 9.53 4.19 1.00
C LEU A 141 8.88 3.28 2.04
N LEU A 142 8.13 2.26 1.61
CA LEU A 142 7.53 1.26 2.51
C LEU A 142 8.57 0.38 3.19
N GLN A 143 9.65 0.02 2.51
CA GLN A 143 10.75 -0.78 3.06
C GLN A 143 11.44 -0.10 4.27
N LYS A 144 11.29 1.21 4.43
CA LYS A 144 11.79 1.94 5.61
C LYS A 144 10.99 1.64 6.88
N VAL A 145 9.80 1.06 6.76
CA VAL A 145 8.95 0.70 7.90
C VAL A 145 9.17 -0.78 8.21
N PHE A 146 10.00 -1.05 9.21
CA PHE A 146 10.27 -2.40 9.68
C PHE A 146 9.11 -2.90 10.54
N LEU A 147 8.45 -3.96 10.08
CA LEU A 147 7.44 -4.69 10.81
C LEU A 147 8.00 -6.10 11.05
N ASN A 148 8.35 -6.36 12.31
CA ASN A 148 8.87 -7.66 12.73
C ASN A 148 7.78 -8.43 13.47
N VAL A 149 7.94 -9.75 13.51
CA VAL A 149 7.08 -10.66 14.25
C VAL A 149 7.06 -10.29 15.73
N GLY A 150 5.86 -10.32 16.33
CA GLY A 150 5.57 -9.90 17.69
C GLY A 150 5.06 -8.47 17.82
N VAL A 151 5.22 -7.90 19.01
CA VAL A 151 4.76 -6.54 19.30
C VAL A 151 5.68 -5.54 18.61
N SER A 152 5.15 -4.83 17.60
CA SER A 152 5.95 -3.87 16.84
C SER A 152 6.22 -2.60 17.66
N LYS A 153 7.48 -2.42 18.07
CA LYS A 153 7.92 -1.22 18.82
C LYS A 153 7.65 0.08 18.06
N THR A 154 7.84 0.08 16.74
CA THR A 154 7.59 1.23 15.86
C THR A 154 6.11 1.60 15.83
N LEU A 155 5.22 0.61 15.73
CA LEU A 155 3.77 0.85 15.77
C LEU A 155 3.32 1.27 17.16
N LEU A 156 3.88 0.67 18.19
CA LEU A 156 3.56 0.97 19.59
C LEU A 156 3.97 2.39 19.98
N SER A 157 5.12 2.90 19.50
CA SER A 157 5.55 4.29 19.73
C SER A 157 4.65 5.31 19.01
N LEU A 158 4.21 4.99 17.79
CA LEU A 158 3.23 5.79 17.06
C LEU A 158 1.89 5.82 17.80
N LEU A 159 1.42 4.67 18.29
CA LEU A 159 0.21 4.56 19.07
C LEU A 159 0.33 5.37 20.38
N LYS A 160 1.47 5.27 21.09
CA LYS A 160 1.75 6.06 22.30
C LYS A 160 1.56 7.55 22.06
N THR A 161 2.06 8.07 20.94
CA THR A 161 1.92 9.50 20.59
C THR A 161 0.46 9.91 20.42
N LYS A 162 -0.40 9.02 19.92
CA LYS A 162 -1.85 9.25 19.85
C LYS A 162 -2.51 9.12 21.22
N VAL A 163 -2.16 8.11 22.01
CA VAL A 163 -2.71 7.85 23.34
C VAL A 163 -2.47 9.03 24.29
N LEU A 164 -1.33 9.70 24.19
CA LEU A 164 -1.04 10.92 24.96
C LEU A 164 -2.04 12.06 24.69
N LYS A 165 -2.64 12.09 23.50
CA LYS A 165 -3.63 13.11 23.09
C LYS A 165 -5.08 12.65 23.26
N MET A 166 -5.31 11.40 23.69
CA MET A 166 -6.65 10.86 23.91
C MET A 166 -7.22 11.37 25.23
N ILE A 167 -8.53 11.62 25.24
CA ILE A 167 -9.28 11.82 26.48
C ILE A 167 -9.29 10.52 27.30
N SER A 168 -9.47 10.61 28.61
CA SER A 168 -9.40 9.44 29.50
C SER A 168 -10.37 8.32 29.11
N ALA A 169 -11.56 8.66 28.61
CA ALA A 169 -12.55 7.68 28.14
C ALA A 169 -12.07 6.90 26.90
N ASP A 170 -11.32 7.52 26.00
CA ASP A 170 -10.83 6.89 24.75
C ASP A 170 -9.66 5.93 24.97
N LYS A 171 -9.05 5.99 26.15
CA LYS A 171 -7.95 5.09 26.54
C LYS A 171 -8.44 3.71 26.93
N TYR A 172 -9.74 3.53 27.19
CA TYR A 172 -10.33 2.23 27.49
C TYR A 172 -10.46 1.41 26.21
N CYS A 173 -9.92 0.19 26.25
CA CYS A 173 -9.85 -0.69 25.09
C CYS A 173 -9.97 -2.17 25.48
N CYS A 174 -10.30 -3.00 24.50
CA CYS A 174 -10.21 -4.46 24.56
C CYS A 174 -9.21 -4.98 23.53
N VAL A 175 -8.71 -6.20 23.74
CA VAL A 175 -7.80 -6.86 22.82
C VAL A 175 -8.48 -8.08 22.22
N SER A 176 -8.72 -8.08 20.92
CA SER A 176 -9.19 -9.25 20.19
C SER A 176 -8.02 -9.98 19.53
N PHE A 177 -8.09 -11.31 19.48
CA PHE A 177 -7.11 -12.11 18.76
C PHE A 177 -7.76 -13.30 18.07
N ASP A 178 -7.21 -13.63 16.90
CA ASP A 178 -7.67 -14.73 16.07
C ASP A 178 -6.55 -15.24 15.15
N GLU A 179 -6.68 -16.47 14.66
CA GLU A 179 -5.77 -17.14 13.75
C GLU A 179 -6.27 -17.00 12.31
N ILE A 180 -5.42 -16.50 11.42
CA ILE A 180 -5.72 -16.33 10.00
C ILE A 180 -4.93 -17.36 9.21
N TYR A 181 -5.62 -18.20 8.44
CA TYR A 181 -4.97 -19.15 7.54
C TYR A 181 -4.08 -18.44 6.51
N LEU A 182 -2.88 -18.97 6.33
CA LEU A 182 -1.88 -18.57 5.36
C LEU A 182 -1.53 -19.78 4.48
N ARG A 183 -1.14 -19.49 3.23
CA ARG A 183 -0.54 -20.53 2.39
C ARG A 183 0.89 -20.78 2.87
N ALA A 184 1.12 -21.98 3.42
CA ALA A 184 2.45 -22.45 3.79
C ALA A 184 3.44 -22.32 2.62
N ASN A 185 4.53 -21.59 2.85
CA ASN A 185 5.59 -21.39 1.87
C ASN A 185 6.89 -20.94 2.57
N LEU A 186 8.04 -21.39 2.09
CA LEU A 186 9.34 -20.92 2.54
C LEU A 186 9.95 -20.00 1.48
N CYS A 187 10.42 -18.83 1.92
CA CYS A 187 11.04 -17.85 1.03
C CYS A 187 12.34 -17.33 1.66
N TYR A 188 13.41 -17.26 0.89
CA TYR A 188 14.64 -16.63 1.36
C TYR A 188 14.58 -15.11 1.15
N ASN A 189 14.55 -14.36 2.25
CA ASN A 189 14.63 -12.91 2.23
C ASN A 189 16.08 -12.46 2.29
N SER A 190 16.64 -12.09 1.14
CA SER A 190 18.03 -11.63 1.00
C SER A 190 18.33 -10.32 1.72
N HIS A 191 17.32 -9.47 1.95
CA HIS A 191 17.51 -8.20 2.65
C HIS A 191 17.76 -8.41 4.15
N PHE A 192 17.05 -9.35 4.76
CA PHE A 192 17.23 -9.70 6.18
C PHE A 192 18.18 -10.89 6.39
N ASN A 193 18.63 -11.54 5.31
CA ASN A 193 19.43 -12.77 5.36
C ASN A 193 18.74 -13.87 6.21
N VAL A 194 17.43 -14.02 6.04
CA VAL A 194 16.59 -14.95 6.81
C VAL A 194 15.68 -15.72 5.87
N VAL A 195 15.52 -17.02 6.10
CA VAL A 195 14.46 -17.82 5.48
C VAL A 195 13.16 -17.51 6.23
N GLU A 196 12.17 -16.96 5.57
CA GLU A 196 10.81 -16.68 6.06
C GLU A 196 9.89 -17.90 5.87
N GLY A 197 8.79 -17.94 6.62
CA GLY A 197 7.76 -18.99 6.49
C GLY A 197 7.78 -20.10 7.54
N PHE A 198 8.74 -20.06 8.47
CA PHE A 198 8.67 -20.89 9.68
C PHE A 198 7.85 -20.22 10.79
N GLU A 199 7.36 -21.04 11.71
CA GLU A 199 6.72 -20.63 12.96
C GLU A 199 7.67 -19.74 13.78
N ASP A 200 7.12 -18.61 14.23
CA ASP A 200 7.87 -17.51 14.84
C ASP A 200 6.98 -16.81 15.88
N TYR A 201 7.40 -16.90 17.14
CA TYR A 201 6.77 -16.24 18.29
C TYR A 201 7.48 -14.94 18.69
N GLY A 202 8.24 -14.35 17.76
CA GLY A 202 9.05 -13.16 17.96
C GLY A 202 10.15 -13.39 19.01
N HIS A 203 10.18 -12.56 20.04
CA HIS A 203 11.18 -12.66 21.11
C HIS A 203 11.10 -13.97 21.93
N ARG A 204 10.01 -14.73 21.82
CA ARG A 204 9.85 -16.03 22.48
C ARG A 204 10.46 -17.20 21.70
N GLY A 205 11.04 -16.92 20.53
CA GLY A 205 11.78 -17.87 19.74
C GLY A 205 11.04 -18.36 18.51
N ARG A 206 11.77 -19.16 17.74
CA ARG A 206 11.40 -19.65 16.41
C ARG A 206 11.60 -21.16 16.37
N THR A 207 10.74 -21.87 15.65
CA THR A 207 10.89 -23.32 15.46
C THR A 207 11.16 -23.65 13.98
N ASN A 208 11.47 -24.91 13.69
CA ASN A 208 11.66 -25.42 12.33
C ASN A 208 10.34 -25.89 11.67
N ARG A 209 9.19 -25.68 12.33
CA ARG A 209 7.88 -25.98 11.75
C ARG A 209 7.49 -24.92 10.73
N ILE A 210 6.89 -25.35 9.63
CA ILE A 210 6.39 -24.44 8.60
C ILE A 210 5.10 -23.81 9.12
N ALA A 211 5.03 -22.48 9.08
CA ALA A 211 3.85 -21.74 9.47
C ALA A 211 2.81 -21.77 8.34
N ASP A 212 1.57 -22.01 8.73
CA ASP A 212 0.37 -22.02 7.89
C ASP A 212 -0.73 -21.12 8.44
N HIS A 213 -0.51 -20.47 9.59
CA HIS A 213 -1.42 -19.47 10.15
C HIS A 213 -0.64 -18.26 10.67
N ALA A 214 -1.30 -17.10 10.70
CA ALA A 214 -0.88 -15.93 11.45
C ALA A 214 -1.84 -15.67 12.61
N LEU A 215 -1.33 -15.72 13.83
CA LEU A 215 -2.05 -15.27 15.02
C LEU A 215 -1.92 -13.75 15.12
N VAL A 216 -3.03 -13.03 15.05
CA VAL A 216 -3.05 -11.55 15.04
C VAL A 216 -3.75 -11.01 16.27
N PHE A 217 -3.13 -10.03 16.92
CA PHE A 217 -3.71 -9.29 18.05
C PHE A 217 -4.09 -7.88 17.61
N MET A 218 -5.34 -7.49 17.85
CA MET A 218 -5.86 -6.16 17.58
C MET A 218 -6.37 -5.53 18.87
N CYS A 219 -6.07 -4.24 19.06
CA CYS A 219 -6.62 -3.44 20.14
C CYS A 219 -7.75 -2.56 19.60
N GLN A 220 -8.87 -2.51 20.33
CA GLN A 220 -10.09 -1.81 19.93
C GLN A 220 -10.55 -0.89 21.04
N GLY A 221 -10.83 0.37 20.71
CA GLY A 221 -11.39 1.35 21.65
C GLY A 221 -12.83 1.00 22.05
N LEU A 222 -13.14 1.13 23.34
CA LEU A 222 -14.48 0.87 23.88
C LEU A 222 -15.40 2.10 23.79
N HIS A 223 -14.85 3.30 24.00
CA HIS A 223 -15.60 4.56 23.91
C HIS A 223 -15.68 5.06 22.45
N SER A 224 -14.53 5.45 21.89
CA SER A 224 -14.42 5.80 20.48
C SER A 224 -14.10 4.57 19.61
N LYS A 225 -14.71 4.53 18.43
CA LYS A 225 -14.49 3.48 17.43
C LYS A 225 -13.12 3.63 16.75
N TRP A 226 -12.12 2.97 17.30
CA TRP A 226 -10.81 2.81 16.66
C TRP A 226 -10.31 1.38 16.83
N THR A 227 -9.57 0.90 15.83
CA THR A 227 -8.94 -0.42 15.82
C THR A 227 -7.48 -0.28 15.40
N PHE A 228 -6.59 -0.99 16.08
CA PHE A 228 -5.16 -0.94 15.79
C PHE A 228 -4.52 -2.34 15.91
N PRO A 229 -3.82 -2.83 14.87
CA PRO A 229 -3.07 -4.08 14.96
C PRO A 229 -1.85 -3.87 15.88
N VAL A 230 -1.69 -4.74 16.87
CA VAL A 230 -0.67 -4.59 17.92
C VAL A 230 0.50 -5.54 17.69
N ALA A 231 0.18 -6.80 17.40
CA ALA A 231 1.15 -7.86 17.23
C ALA A 231 0.64 -8.90 16.24
N TYR A 232 1.57 -9.60 15.62
CA TYR A 232 1.29 -10.80 14.84
C TYR A 232 2.38 -11.83 15.07
N PHE A 233 2.02 -13.10 15.00
CA PHE A 233 2.91 -14.24 15.19
C PHE A 233 2.62 -15.28 14.11
N PHE A 234 3.62 -16.03 13.69
CA PHE A 234 3.44 -17.12 12.72
C PHE A 234 3.35 -18.44 13.47
N VAL A 235 2.31 -19.21 13.24
CA VAL A 235 2.04 -20.46 13.96
C VAL A 235 1.85 -21.62 12.98
N SER A 236 2.28 -22.82 13.38
CA SER A 236 2.04 -24.05 12.64
C SER A 236 0.81 -24.75 13.21
N GLN A 237 -0.22 -24.91 12.39
CA GLN A 237 -1.57 -25.38 12.68
C GLN A 237 -2.35 -24.51 13.65
N THR A 238 -1.85 -24.33 14.87
CA THR A 238 -2.49 -23.56 15.93
C THR A 238 -1.48 -23.21 17.02
N CYS A 239 -1.68 -22.07 17.70
CA CYS A 239 -0.83 -21.66 18.80
C CYS A 239 -1.07 -22.55 20.04
N PRO A 240 -0.02 -23.19 20.61
CA PRO A 240 -0.17 -23.97 21.84
C PRO A 240 -0.66 -23.10 23.01
N ALA A 241 -1.59 -23.61 23.81
CA ALA A 241 -2.20 -22.87 24.92
C ALA A 241 -1.18 -22.20 25.89
N PRO A 242 -0.09 -22.85 26.32
CA PRO A 242 0.89 -22.21 27.20
C PRO A 242 1.62 -21.04 26.53
N MET A 243 1.91 -21.16 25.22
CA MET A 243 2.53 -20.07 24.46
C MET A 243 1.54 -18.91 24.28
N LEU A 244 0.29 -19.22 23.91
CA LEU A 244 -0.75 -18.20 23.72
C LEU A 244 -0.99 -17.38 24.99
N LYS A 245 -1.05 -18.01 26.16
CA LYS A 245 -1.13 -17.34 27.47
C LYS A 245 -0.02 -16.30 27.66
N LEU A 246 1.21 -16.66 27.30
CA LEU A 246 2.36 -15.78 27.40
C LEU A 246 2.25 -14.60 26.43
N LEU A 247 1.82 -14.85 25.19
CA LEU A 247 1.61 -13.81 24.18
C LEU A 247 0.51 -12.82 24.57
N ILE A 248 -0.62 -13.31 25.10
CA ILE A 248 -1.69 -12.47 25.65
C ILE A 248 -1.13 -11.54 26.73
N SER A 249 -0.35 -12.09 27.66
CA SER A 249 0.26 -11.32 28.75
C SER A 249 1.21 -10.24 28.23
N ASP A 250 2.04 -10.54 27.22
CA ASP A 250 2.98 -9.57 26.65
C ASP A 250 2.27 -8.43 25.92
N VAL A 251 1.21 -8.74 25.16
CA VAL A 251 0.41 -7.75 24.45
C VAL A 251 -0.27 -6.80 25.44
N ILE A 252 -0.91 -7.34 26.49
CA ILE A 252 -1.54 -6.54 27.54
C ILE A 252 -0.52 -5.63 28.21
N LYS A 253 0.64 -6.16 28.63
CA LYS A 253 1.71 -5.38 29.26
C LYS A 253 2.20 -4.26 28.34
N SER A 254 2.39 -4.56 27.06
CA SER A 254 2.84 -3.59 26.07
C SER A 254 1.84 -2.44 25.89
N LEU A 255 0.55 -2.74 25.81
CA LEU A 255 -0.51 -1.72 25.69
C LEU A 255 -0.65 -0.89 26.97
N CYS A 256 -0.61 -1.51 28.15
CA CYS A 256 -0.64 -0.78 29.42
C CYS A 256 0.57 0.16 29.56
N SER A 257 1.77 -0.25 29.09
CA SER A 257 2.98 0.57 29.17
C SER A 257 2.91 1.89 28.38
N ILE A 258 2.00 2.00 27.41
CA ILE A 258 1.78 3.21 26.62
C ILE A 258 0.61 4.07 27.11
N GLY A 259 0.00 3.70 28.25
CA GLY A 259 -1.06 4.47 28.90
C GLY A 259 -2.49 4.08 28.46
N LEU A 260 -2.67 2.91 27.83
CA LEU A 260 -4.00 2.38 27.55
C LEU A 260 -4.55 1.60 28.75
N ASN A 261 -5.87 1.71 28.93
CA ASN A 261 -6.64 0.97 29.92
C ASN A 261 -7.27 -0.25 29.26
N VAL A 262 -6.50 -1.35 29.17
CA VAL A 262 -7.05 -2.62 28.69
C VAL A 262 -8.03 -3.18 29.73
N CYS A 263 -9.28 -3.40 29.32
CA CYS A 263 -10.36 -3.94 30.17
C CYS A 263 -10.46 -5.46 30.08
N GLY A 264 -10.07 -6.03 28.94
CA GLY A 264 -10.28 -7.44 28.69
C GLY A 264 -9.83 -7.89 27.30
N THR A 265 -10.02 -9.17 27.07
CA THR A 265 -9.65 -9.88 25.83
C THR A 265 -10.84 -10.57 25.19
N ILE A 266 -10.78 -10.76 23.88
CA ILE A 266 -11.84 -11.39 23.09
C ILE A 266 -11.21 -12.41 22.14
N SER A 267 -11.76 -13.62 22.07
CA SER A 267 -11.37 -14.63 21.08
C SER A 267 -12.51 -15.59 20.77
N ASP A 268 -12.32 -16.45 19.76
CA ASP A 268 -13.20 -17.58 19.54
C ASP A 268 -13.04 -18.66 20.64
N GLN A 269 -13.85 -19.72 20.56
CA GLN A 269 -13.85 -20.82 21.53
C GLN A 269 -12.96 -22.01 21.13
N GLY A 270 -11.91 -21.79 20.34
CA GLY A 270 -10.96 -22.83 19.95
C GLY A 270 -10.34 -23.54 21.17
N PRO A 271 -10.01 -24.85 21.09
CA PRO A 271 -9.47 -25.60 22.23
C PRO A 271 -8.25 -24.96 22.90
N ASN A 272 -7.30 -24.44 22.11
CA ASN A 272 -6.11 -23.76 22.62
C ASN A 272 -6.43 -22.40 23.26
N ASN A 273 -7.38 -21.65 22.69
CA ASN A 273 -7.86 -20.40 23.28
C ASN A 273 -8.50 -20.67 24.65
N ARG A 274 -9.37 -21.68 24.75
CA ARG A 274 -9.94 -22.14 26.03
C ARG A 274 -8.87 -22.58 27.02
N GLY A 275 -7.88 -23.35 26.56
CA GLY A 275 -6.75 -23.77 27.39
C GLY A 275 -5.95 -22.60 27.95
N ALA A 276 -5.60 -21.62 27.10
CA ALA A 276 -4.81 -20.47 27.50
C ALA A 276 -5.54 -19.60 28.53
N ILE A 277 -6.84 -19.37 28.31
CA ILE A 277 -7.68 -18.61 29.24
C ILE A 277 -7.89 -19.38 30.56
N SER A 278 -8.06 -20.70 30.51
CA SER A 278 -8.12 -21.53 31.72
C SER A 278 -6.82 -21.47 32.54
N GLU A 279 -5.66 -21.54 31.88
CA GLU A 279 -4.37 -21.41 32.55
C GLU A 279 -4.12 -20.01 33.14
N LEU A 280 -4.66 -18.97 32.52
CA LEU A 280 -4.64 -17.60 33.07
C LEU A 280 -5.56 -17.48 34.29
N ARG A 281 -6.75 -18.08 34.25
CA ARG A 281 -7.70 -18.09 35.37
C ARG A 281 -7.19 -18.87 36.58
N ARG A 282 -6.43 -19.94 36.36
CA ARG A 282 -5.83 -20.73 37.45
C ARG A 282 -4.86 -19.91 38.30
N GLU A 283 -4.34 -18.79 37.80
CA GLU A 283 -3.47 -17.86 38.54
C GLU A 283 -4.29 -16.86 39.40
N GLY A 284 -5.33 -17.35 40.07
CA GLY A 284 -6.13 -16.57 41.03
C GLY A 284 -7.37 -15.87 40.46
N GLY A 285 -7.80 -16.24 39.26
CA GLY A 285 -9.03 -15.77 38.61
C GLY A 285 -10.28 -16.58 38.95
N ASP A 286 -11.38 -16.23 38.29
CA ASP A 286 -12.69 -16.90 38.37
C ASP A 286 -13.19 -17.32 36.98
N ASP A 287 -14.49 -17.59 36.85
CA ASP A 287 -15.13 -18.02 35.60
C ASP A 287 -15.09 -16.99 34.46
N ILE A 288 -14.77 -15.72 34.76
CA ILE A 288 -14.82 -14.60 33.83
C ILE A 288 -13.49 -13.82 33.83
N LEU A 289 -12.87 -13.68 34.98
CA LEU A 289 -11.71 -12.86 35.25
C LEU A 289 -10.42 -13.67 35.31
N TYR A 290 -9.35 -13.09 34.79
CA TYR A 290 -7.98 -13.54 35.03
C TYR A 290 -7.07 -12.36 35.37
N PHE A 291 -5.90 -12.64 35.93
CA PHE A 291 -4.98 -11.61 36.40
C PHE A 291 -3.71 -11.56 35.55
N VAL A 292 -3.24 -10.35 35.24
CA VAL A 292 -1.92 -10.11 34.66
C VAL A 292 -1.28 -8.96 35.42
N ASN A 293 -0.10 -9.19 36.02
CA ASN A 293 0.60 -8.22 36.86
C ASN A 293 -0.29 -7.60 37.97
N GLY A 294 -1.12 -8.41 38.63
CA GLY A 294 -1.96 -7.96 39.75
C GLY A 294 -3.20 -7.15 39.35
N LYS A 295 -3.44 -6.92 38.06
CA LYS A 295 -4.68 -6.31 37.55
C LYS A 295 -5.60 -7.40 36.97
N SER A 296 -6.90 -7.28 37.22
CA SER A 296 -7.90 -8.18 36.66
C SER A 296 -8.35 -7.76 35.26
N TYR A 297 -8.65 -8.76 34.42
CA TYR A 297 -9.10 -8.61 33.05
C TYR A 297 -10.24 -9.59 32.77
N VAL A 298 -11.25 -9.14 32.03
CA VAL A 298 -12.36 -10.00 31.59
C VAL A 298 -11.96 -10.69 30.28
N HIS A 299 -12.26 -11.98 30.16
CA HIS A 299 -12.27 -12.65 28.85
C HIS A 299 -13.70 -12.84 28.35
N VAL A 300 -13.98 -12.40 27.13
CA VAL A 300 -15.27 -12.57 26.46
C VAL A 300 -15.09 -13.42 25.22
N TRP A 301 -15.89 -14.47 25.07
CA TRP A 301 -15.90 -15.28 23.87
C TRP A 301 -16.65 -14.56 22.73
N ASP A 302 -16.21 -14.77 21.50
CA ASP A 302 -16.89 -14.28 20.29
C ASP A 302 -18.34 -14.78 20.26
N MET A 303 -19.28 -13.85 20.49
CA MET A 303 -20.69 -14.13 20.60
C MET A 303 -21.30 -14.64 19.28
N PRO A 304 -21.03 -14.02 18.10
CA PRO A 304 -21.37 -14.63 16.81
C PRO A 304 -20.92 -16.08 16.66
N HIS A 305 -19.71 -16.45 17.10
CA HIS A 305 -19.24 -17.84 17.07
C HIS A 305 -20.06 -18.76 17.98
N ILE A 306 -20.39 -18.31 19.20
CA ILE A 306 -21.27 -19.05 20.11
C ILE A 306 -22.64 -19.28 19.47
N LEU A 307 -23.26 -18.25 18.91
CA LEU A 307 -24.58 -18.36 18.28
C LEU A 307 -24.57 -19.33 17.10
N LYS A 308 -23.50 -19.30 16.27
CA LYS A 308 -23.31 -20.30 15.20
C LYS A 308 -23.21 -21.72 15.76
N ASN A 309 -22.48 -21.93 16.85
CA ASN A 309 -22.34 -23.24 17.48
C ASN A 309 -23.67 -23.75 18.05
N VAL A 310 -24.42 -22.90 18.77
CA VAL A 310 -25.77 -23.23 19.28
C VAL A 310 -26.69 -23.63 18.13
N ARG A 311 -26.72 -22.83 17.06
CA ARG A 311 -27.48 -23.13 15.84
C ARG A 311 -27.10 -24.48 15.24
N ASN A 312 -25.79 -24.75 15.07
CA ASN A 312 -25.30 -26.00 14.49
C ASN A 312 -25.67 -27.22 15.34
N ASN A 313 -25.56 -27.10 16.66
CA ASN A 313 -25.94 -28.16 17.58
C ASN A 313 -27.45 -28.42 17.53
N LEU A 314 -28.28 -27.38 17.42
CA LEU A 314 -29.73 -27.53 17.29
C LEU A 314 -30.11 -28.19 15.95
N MET A 315 -29.38 -27.91 14.86
CA MET A 315 -29.57 -28.58 13.56
C MET A 315 -29.25 -30.08 13.61
N SER A 316 -28.26 -30.49 14.39
CA SER A 316 -27.84 -31.89 14.48
C SER A 316 -28.55 -32.68 15.59
N SER A 317 -29.08 -31.97 16.59
CA SER A 317 -29.53 -32.57 17.85
C SER A 317 -30.67 -31.76 18.48
N ASP A 318 -31.55 -32.44 19.22
CA ASP A 318 -32.61 -31.80 20.00
C ASP A 318 -32.04 -31.20 21.30
N LEU A 319 -32.54 -30.02 21.70
CA LEU A 319 -32.18 -29.38 22.97
C LEU A 319 -33.21 -29.74 24.05
N CYS A 320 -32.81 -30.57 25.01
CA CYS A 320 -33.62 -30.91 26.17
C CYS A 320 -33.48 -29.84 27.26
N LEU A 321 -34.58 -29.16 27.59
CA LEU A 321 -34.64 -28.18 28.68
C LEU A 321 -34.95 -28.89 30.01
N GLY A 322 -34.51 -28.29 31.13
CA GLY A 322 -34.67 -28.87 32.47
C GLY A 322 -36.12 -29.07 32.94
N ASN A 323 -37.09 -28.49 32.23
CA ASN A 323 -38.53 -28.66 32.45
C ASN A 323 -39.15 -29.82 31.62
N GLY A 324 -38.33 -30.60 30.91
CA GLY A 324 -38.79 -31.69 30.04
C GLY A 324 -39.23 -31.25 28.64
N THR A 325 -39.24 -29.95 28.34
CA THR A 325 -39.52 -29.44 26.99
C THR A 325 -38.33 -29.72 26.06
N VAL A 326 -38.63 -30.17 24.85
CA VAL A 326 -37.63 -30.43 23.80
C VAL A 326 -37.76 -29.37 22.72
N ALA A 327 -36.70 -28.59 22.50
CA ALA A 327 -36.61 -27.66 21.37
C ALA A 327 -35.91 -28.34 20.20
N LYS A 328 -36.50 -28.22 18.99
CA LYS A 328 -36.01 -28.85 17.76
C LYS A 328 -35.70 -27.80 16.70
N TRP A 329 -34.82 -28.14 15.77
CA TRP A 329 -34.61 -27.36 14.56
C TRP A 329 -35.81 -27.53 13.62
N CYS A 330 -36.42 -26.41 13.20
CA CYS A 330 -37.58 -26.38 12.31
C CYS A 330 -37.22 -26.08 10.86
#